data_AF-V2V390-F1
#
_entry.id   AF-V2V390-F1
#
_cell.length_a   1.000
_cell.length_b   1.000
_cell.length_c   1.000
_cell.angle_alpha   90.00
_cell.angle_beta   90.00
_cell.angle_gamma   90.00
#
_symmetry.space_group_name_H-M   'P 1'
#
loop_
_entity.id
_entity.type
_entity.pdbx_description
1 polymer ?
#
loop_
_entity_poly.entity_id
_entity_poly.type
_entity_poly.pdbx_seq_one_letter_code
_entity_poly.pdbx_strand_id
1 'polypeptide(L)'
;MAVNLYQLQYDDETSALPESGFLTYDCRATPEFLKREVAHLIRFYDDVVVDADVNDYFALLSPKFNYKTGLTASDITAFIRENDQQDIYLFNPYPMHVYNFMNVWEQAEVNHPEIISIVNYLFCQARIGFRASDLHRNSLNQVVYCNYWVAKKSFLDEFIKFLKKLDHTIELMPSCQKNIYFNRTEYKVDACFYPFVFERMITTFLFINHQYKSLSYIYDRNFNGYNTLNRIERKFYYGESRKIFDLWESNNERGVEEIERIVNILSNVFQPKIYVPYVGKLLRSLVKTLNVYRIDNIVKENIKS
;
A
#
# COMPACT_ATOMS: atom_id res chain seq x y z
N MET A 1 25.49 -4.76 -5.76
CA MET A 1 24.11 -4.29 -5.53
C MET A 1 23.59 -3.68 -6.83
N ALA A 2 22.86 -4.48 -7.60
CA ALA A 2 22.05 -4.04 -8.71
C ALA A 2 20.63 -3.71 -8.25
N VAL A 3 19.95 -2.85 -9.01
CA VAL A 3 18.53 -2.53 -8.84
C VAL A 3 17.82 -2.96 -10.12
N ASN A 4 17.05 -4.04 -10.03
CA ASN A 4 16.44 -4.72 -11.17
C ASN A 4 14.94 -4.46 -11.18
N LEU A 5 14.49 -3.57 -12.06
CA LEU A 5 13.11 -3.07 -12.06
C LEU A 5 12.37 -3.63 -13.28
N TYR A 6 11.38 -4.48 -13.02
CA TYR A 6 10.55 -5.09 -14.05
C TYR A 6 9.14 -4.52 -14.03
N GLN A 7 8.49 -4.49 -15.19
CA GLN A 7 7.08 -4.20 -15.36
C GLN A 7 6.38 -5.43 -15.97
N LEU A 8 5.21 -5.75 -15.44
CA LEU A 8 4.33 -6.77 -16.01
C LEU A 8 3.84 -6.37 -17.41
N GLN A 9 3.75 -7.34 -18.30
CA GLN A 9 3.08 -7.18 -19.59
C GLN A 9 1.94 -8.20 -19.72
N TYR A 10 0.72 -7.70 -19.87
CA TYR A 10 -0.50 -8.50 -20.03
C TYR A 10 -0.96 -8.64 -21.48
N ASP A 11 -0.53 -7.73 -22.35
CA ASP A 11 -0.85 -7.62 -23.77
C ASP A 11 0.23 -6.77 -24.47
N ASP A 12 0.13 -6.55 -25.78
CA ASP A 12 1.12 -5.74 -26.51
C ASP A 12 1.16 -4.27 -26.05
N GLU A 13 0.02 -3.74 -25.59
CA GLU A 13 -0.13 -2.33 -25.18
C GLU A 13 0.44 -2.03 -23.79
N THR A 14 0.60 -3.06 -22.94
CA THR A 14 1.07 -2.94 -21.55
C THR A 14 2.58 -3.22 -21.40
N SER A 15 3.32 -3.31 -22.50
CA SER A 15 4.77 -3.42 -22.50
C SER A 15 5.44 -2.23 -21.80
N ALA A 16 6.62 -2.43 -21.21
CA ALA A 16 7.38 -1.34 -20.62
C ALA A 16 7.80 -0.35 -21.71
N LEU A 17 7.41 0.91 -21.55
CA LEU A 17 7.82 1.97 -22.47
C LEU A 17 9.32 2.25 -22.29
N PRO A 18 10.09 2.51 -23.36
CA PRO A 18 11.52 2.79 -23.26
C PRO A 18 11.87 3.90 -22.26
N GLU A 19 11.06 4.96 -22.22
CA GLU A 19 11.22 6.10 -21.31
C GLU A 19 11.02 5.76 -19.83
N SER A 20 10.34 4.65 -19.52
CA SER A 20 10.20 4.19 -18.13
C SER A 20 11.52 3.66 -17.58
N GLY A 21 12.39 3.13 -18.46
CA GLY A 21 13.61 2.43 -18.08
C GLY A 21 13.39 1.08 -17.40
N PHE A 22 12.15 0.57 -17.34
CA PHE A 22 11.85 -0.75 -16.78
C PHE A 22 12.14 -1.86 -17.79
N LEU A 23 12.53 -3.03 -17.27
CA LEU A 23 12.56 -4.27 -18.03
C LEU A 23 11.15 -4.84 -18.14
N THR A 24 10.84 -5.51 -19.24
CA THR A 24 9.53 -6.16 -19.41
C THR A 24 9.57 -7.59 -18.88
N TYR A 25 8.60 -7.97 -18.04
CA TYR A 25 8.33 -9.36 -17.67
C TYR A 25 7.00 -9.79 -18.32
N ASP A 26 7.11 -10.63 -19.36
CA ASP A 26 5.99 -11.09 -20.17
C ASP A 26 5.24 -12.24 -19.47
N CYS A 27 4.01 -11.98 -19.04
CA CYS A 27 3.17 -13.00 -18.40
C CYS A 27 2.05 -13.55 -19.28
N ARG A 28 2.03 -13.21 -20.58
CA ARG A 28 0.96 -13.56 -21.54
C ARG A 28 0.85 -15.05 -21.82
N ALA A 29 1.95 -15.78 -21.72
CA ALA A 29 1.96 -17.22 -21.96
C ALA A 29 1.17 -18.02 -20.91
N THR A 30 1.01 -17.48 -19.70
CA THR A 30 0.34 -18.15 -18.57
C THR A 30 -0.40 -17.10 -17.72
N PRO A 31 -1.51 -16.53 -18.24
CA PRO A 31 -2.24 -15.47 -17.56
C PRO A 31 -3.03 -16.01 -16.38
N GLU A 32 -3.06 -15.27 -15.28
CA GLU A 32 -3.76 -15.64 -14.04
C GLU A 32 -4.77 -14.55 -13.67
N PHE A 33 -5.93 -14.54 -14.32
CA PHE A 33 -6.88 -13.41 -14.24
C PHE A 33 -7.48 -13.20 -12.86
N LEU A 34 -7.71 -14.28 -12.10
CA LEU A 34 -8.30 -14.20 -10.76
C LEU A 34 -7.26 -13.83 -9.69
N LYS A 35 -6.07 -14.43 -9.77
CA LYS A 35 -4.98 -14.16 -8.81
C LYS A 35 -4.18 -12.90 -9.14
N ARG A 36 -4.29 -12.41 -10.38
CA ARG A 36 -3.68 -11.18 -10.91
C ARG A 36 -2.18 -11.11 -10.63
N GLU A 37 -1.70 -9.94 -10.21
CA GLU A 37 -0.29 -9.61 -9.99
C GLU A 37 0.41 -10.57 -9.00
N VAL A 38 -0.32 -11.20 -8.09
CA VAL A 38 0.23 -12.11 -7.06
C VAL A 38 0.83 -13.37 -7.68
N ALA A 39 0.09 -14.02 -8.58
CA ALA A 39 0.56 -15.24 -9.22
C ALA A 39 1.77 -14.95 -10.10
N HIS A 40 1.79 -13.79 -10.76
CA HIS A 40 2.93 -13.36 -11.55
C HIS A 40 4.13 -12.96 -10.69
N LEU A 41 3.92 -12.39 -9.50
CA LEU A 41 5.00 -12.10 -8.55
C LEU A 41 5.67 -13.38 -8.05
N ILE A 42 4.88 -14.40 -7.68
CA ILE A 42 5.39 -15.70 -7.26
C ILE A 42 6.23 -16.33 -8.38
N ARG A 43 5.73 -16.31 -9.62
CA ARG A 43 6.43 -16.85 -10.78
C ARG A 43 7.68 -16.05 -11.15
N PHE A 44 7.60 -14.73 -11.14
CA PHE A 44 8.75 -13.84 -11.36
C PHE A 44 9.88 -14.13 -10.38
N TYR A 45 9.55 -14.40 -9.11
CA TYR A 45 10.56 -14.80 -8.15
C TYR A 45 11.26 -16.11 -8.57
N ASP A 46 10.49 -17.11 -8.97
CA ASP A 46 11.02 -18.42 -9.37
C ASP A 46 11.82 -18.34 -10.69
N ASP A 47 11.41 -17.48 -11.62
CA ASP A 47 12.03 -17.35 -12.94
C ASP A 47 13.28 -16.44 -12.95
N VAL A 48 13.28 -15.38 -12.12
CA VAL A 48 14.25 -14.27 -12.23
C VAL A 48 15.05 -14.04 -10.96
N VAL A 49 14.43 -14.18 -9.77
CA VAL A 49 15.01 -13.68 -8.51
C VAL A 49 15.74 -14.76 -7.73
N VAL A 50 15.29 -16.02 -7.80
CA VAL A 50 15.73 -17.09 -6.90
C VAL A 50 17.25 -17.30 -6.87
N ASP A 51 17.89 -17.21 -8.04
CA ASP A 51 19.34 -17.42 -8.24
C ASP A 51 20.16 -16.12 -8.26
N ALA A 52 19.54 -14.97 -8.00
CA ALA A 52 20.22 -13.68 -7.98
C ALA A 52 21.05 -13.45 -6.71
N ASP A 53 21.93 -12.44 -6.74
CA ASP A 53 22.70 -12.03 -5.55
C ASP A 53 21.78 -11.59 -4.42
N VAL A 54 22.07 -12.06 -3.20
CA VAL A 54 21.28 -11.81 -2.00
C VAL A 54 21.12 -10.33 -1.67
N ASN A 55 22.02 -9.47 -2.15
CA ASN A 55 22.03 -8.04 -1.93
C ASN A 55 21.39 -7.23 -3.05
N ASP A 56 20.98 -7.85 -4.15
CA ASP A 56 20.33 -7.15 -5.25
C ASP A 56 18.88 -6.83 -4.92
N TYR A 57 18.37 -5.77 -5.54
CA TYR A 57 17.00 -5.29 -5.36
C TYR A 57 16.15 -5.62 -6.57
N PHE A 58 14.90 -5.98 -6.32
CA PHE A 58 13.95 -6.38 -7.35
C PHE A 58 12.59 -5.75 -7.13
N ALA A 59 11.93 -5.43 -8.24
CA ALA A 59 10.52 -5.08 -8.27
C ALA A 59 9.85 -5.67 -9.50
N LEU A 60 8.59 -6.07 -9.31
CA LEU A 60 7.67 -6.40 -10.39
C LEU A 60 6.48 -5.45 -10.31
N LEU A 61 6.50 -4.42 -11.15
CA LEU A 61 5.60 -3.29 -11.11
C LEU A 61 4.44 -3.46 -12.10
N SER A 62 3.28 -2.90 -11.74
CA SER A 62 2.12 -2.83 -12.62
C SER A 62 2.40 -1.91 -13.82
N PRO A 63 1.80 -2.13 -15.00
CA PRO A 63 1.88 -1.20 -16.13
C PRO A 63 1.46 0.25 -15.79
N LYS A 64 0.63 0.40 -14.75
CA LYS A 64 0.13 1.70 -14.30
C LYS A 64 1.09 2.42 -13.35
N PHE A 65 2.24 1.82 -13.00
CA PHE A 65 3.16 2.39 -12.01
C PHE A 65 3.64 3.79 -12.43
N ASN A 66 4.23 3.93 -13.62
CA ASN A 66 4.76 5.22 -14.07
C ASN A 66 3.63 6.27 -14.21
N TYR A 67 2.47 5.89 -14.74
CA TYR A 67 1.31 6.76 -14.80
C TYR A 67 0.86 7.27 -13.41
N LYS A 68 0.76 6.37 -12.42
CA LYS A 68 0.26 6.73 -11.08
C LYS A 68 1.28 7.49 -10.24
N THR A 69 2.58 7.21 -10.41
CA THR A 69 3.65 7.74 -9.55
C THR A 69 4.42 8.89 -10.18
N GLY A 70 4.52 8.90 -11.52
CA GLY A 70 5.44 9.76 -12.27
C GLY A 70 6.89 9.31 -12.23
N LEU A 71 7.20 8.18 -11.58
CA LEU A 71 8.58 7.75 -11.35
C LEU A 71 9.08 6.80 -12.45
N THR A 72 10.31 7.03 -12.89
CA THR A 72 11.08 6.17 -13.80
C THR A 72 12.01 5.23 -13.04
N ALA A 73 12.61 4.27 -13.74
CA ALA A 73 13.66 3.42 -13.20
C ALA A 73 14.85 4.23 -12.67
N SER A 74 15.18 5.36 -13.30
CA SER A 74 16.26 6.25 -12.85
C SER A 74 15.93 6.88 -11.50
N ASP A 75 14.71 7.39 -11.33
CA ASP A 75 14.27 8.03 -10.08
C ASP A 75 14.29 7.02 -8.91
N ILE A 76 13.75 5.83 -9.15
CA ILE A 76 13.75 4.73 -8.17
C ILE A 76 15.18 4.33 -7.79
N THR A 77 16.04 4.14 -8.79
CA THR A 77 17.43 3.72 -8.55
C THR A 77 18.22 4.78 -7.79
N ALA A 78 18.02 6.06 -8.11
CA ALA A 78 18.64 7.17 -7.38
C ALA A 78 18.20 7.18 -5.91
N PHE A 79 16.90 7.08 -5.65
CA PHE A 79 16.35 7.04 -4.29
C PHE A 79 16.91 5.89 -3.46
N ILE A 80 17.00 4.69 -4.05
CA ILE A 80 17.57 3.51 -3.38
C ILE A 80 19.05 3.70 -3.07
N ARG A 81 19.84 4.23 -4.01
CA ARG A 81 21.27 4.47 -3.82
C ARG A 81 21.56 5.52 -2.75
N GLU A 82 20.71 6.53 -2.62
CA GLU A 82 20.81 7.54 -1.58
C GLU A 82 20.43 7.01 -0.18
N ASN A 83 19.77 5.84 -0.11
CA ASN A 83 19.20 5.29 1.12
C ASN A 83 19.50 3.78 1.29
N ASP A 84 20.66 3.30 0.86
CA ASP A 84 21.00 1.88 0.60
C ASP A 84 20.92 0.87 1.77
N GLN A 85 20.47 1.30 2.94
CA GLN A 85 20.43 0.54 4.19
C GLN A 85 19.07 -0.13 4.48
N GLN A 86 18.11 -0.03 3.56
CA GLN A 86 16.75 -0.57 3.75
C GLN A 86 16.59 -1.93 3.08
N ASP A 87 15.78 -2.80 3.65
CA ASP A 87 15.45 -4.09 3.03
C ASP A 87 14.38 -3.94 1.94
N ILE A 88 13.55 -2.90 2.04
CA ILE A 88 12.49 -2.59 1.08
C ILE A 88 12.18 -1.09 1.00
N TYR A 89 11.83 -0.64 -0.20
CA TYR A 89 11.38 0.71 -0.49
C TYR A 89 9.94 0.70 -0.98
N LEU A 90 9.10 1.60 -0.47
CA LEU A 90 7.67 1.64 -0.74
C LEU A 90 7.30 2.89 -1.56
N PHE A 91 6.52 2.71 -2.62
CA PHE A 91 6.11 3.77 -3.54
C PHE A 91 4.59 3.87 -3.57
N ASN A 92 4.00 4.45 -2.53
CA ASN A 92 2.56 4.47 -2.35
C ASN A 92 1.85 5.47 -3.30
N PRO A 93 1.04 5.03 -4.27
CA PRO A 93 0.35 5.93 -5.19
C PRO A 93 -0.82 6.68 -4.53
N TYR A 94 -1.18 6.32 -3.30
CA TYR A 94 -2.23 6.94 -2.49
C TYR A 94 -1.65 7.42 -1.15
N PRO A 95 -0.73 8.38 -1.16
CA PRO A 95 0.07 8.73 0.01
C PRO A 95 -0.75 9.34 1.16
N MET A 96 -2.00 9.76 0.91
CA MET A 96 -2.90 10.25 1.95
C MET A 96 -3.57 9.15 2.77
N HIS A 97 -3.64 7.90 2.30
CA HIS A 97 -4.41 6.86 2.99
C HIS A 97 -3.86 6.55 4.38
N VAL A 98 -2.54 6.60 4.57
CA VAL A 98 -1.92 6.40 5.88
C VAL A 98 -2.33 7.45 6.92
N TYR A 99 -2.82 8.62 6.49
CA TYR A 99 -3.31 9.68 7.39
C TYR A 99 -4.84 9.66 7.56
N ASN A 100 -5.55 8.77 6.86
CA ASN A 100 -7.00 8.65 6.91
C ASN A 100 -7.48 7.39 7.63
N PHE A 101 -6.61 6.38 7.73
CA PHE A 101 -6.90 5.07 8.29
C PHE A 101 -5.78 4.67 9.25
N MET A 102 -6.12 3.94 10.30
CA MET A 102 -5.14 3.41 11.23
C MET A 102 -4.24 2.38 10.55
N ASN A 103 -4.80 1.51 9.73
CA ASN A 103 -4.02 0.49 9.06
C ASN A 103 -4.61 0.09 7.71
N VAL A 104 -3.85 -0.75 7.00
CA VAL A 104 -4.20 -1.25 5.66
C VAL A 104 -5.47 -2.11 5.64
N TRP A 105 -5.78 -2.82 6.73
CA TRP A 105 -6.96 -3.68 6.83
C TRP A 105 -8.25 -2.91 7.14
N GLU A 106 -8.17 -1.86 7.97
CA GLU A 106 -9.29 -0.93 8.18
C GLU A 106 -9.68 -0.25 6.86
N GLN A 107 -8.69 0.23 6.11
CA GLN A 107 -8.93 0.80 4.78
C GLN A 107 -9.54 -0.25 3.84
N ALA A 108 -9.11 -1.50 3.94
CA ALA A 108 -9.68 -2.61 3.16
C ALA A 108 -11.15 -2.81 3.46
N GLU A 109 -11.51 -2.93 4.74
CA GLU A 109 -12.86 -3.23 5.21
C GLU A 109 -13.87 -2.16 4.76
N VAL A 110 -13.46 -0.89 4.75
CA VAL A 110 -14.29 0.22 4.25
C VAL A 110 -14.58 0.08 2.75
N ASN A 111 -13.67 -0.49 1.96
CA ASN A 111 -13.82 -0.61 0.50
C ASN A 111 -14.30 -1.99 0.05
N HIS A 112 -14.09 -3.01 0.87
CA HIS A 112 -14.40 -4.42 0.62
C HIS A 112 -14.94 -5.02 1.92
N PRO A 113 -16.23 -4.81 2.23
CA PRO A 113 -16.84 -5.36 3.44
C PRO A 113 -16.55 -6.86 3.57
N GLU A 114 -16.35 -7.31 4.82
CA GLU A 114 -16.03 -8.70 5.22
C GLU A 114 -14.58 -9.14 5.02
N ILE A 115 -13.72 -8.34 4.37
CA ILE A 115 -12.35 -8.75 4.05
C ILE A 115 -11.50 -9.07 5.29
N ILE A 116 -11.71 -8.39 6.43
CA ILE A 116 -11.03 -8.70 7.69
C ILE A 116 -11.39 -10.10 8.17
N SER A 117 -12.67 -10.49 8.07
CA SER A 117 -13.12 -11.82 8.48
C SER A 117 -12.52 -12.92 7.59
N ILE A 118 -12.47 -12.65 6.28
CA ILE A 118 -11.90 -13.53 5.26
C ILE A 118 -10.41 -13.74 5.52
N VAL A 119 -9.64 -12.67 5.74
CA VAL A 119 -8.19 -12.81 5.95
C VAL A 119 -7.85 -13.41 7.32
N ASN A 120 -8.63 -13.11 8.37
CA ASN A 120 -8.45 -13.76 9.67
C ASN A 120 -8.66 -15.27 9.58
N TYR A 121 -9.67 -15.69 8.80
CA TYR A 121 -9.90 -17.10 8.50
C TYR A 121 -8.70 -17.71 7.77
N LEU A 122 -8.15 -17.02 6.77
CA LEU A 122 -6.95 -17.46 6.05
C LEU A 122 -5.76 -17.66 6.98
N PHE A 123 -5.44 -16.68 7.83
CA PHE A 123 -4.31 -16.78 8.77
C PHE A 123 -4.47 -17.93 9.76
N CYS A 124 -5.71 -18.15 10.23
CA CYS A 124 -6.04 -19.28 11.10
C CYS A 124 -5.76 -20.62 10.39
N GLN A 125 -6.26 -20.80 9.16
CA GLN A 125 -6.03 -22.03 8.37
C GLN A 125 -4.54 -22.23 8.04
N ALA A 126 -3.83 -21.15 7.74
CA ALA A 126 -2.39 -21.16 7.47
C ALA A 126 -1.54 -21.31 8.75
N ARG A 127 -2.15 -21.37 9.94
CA ARG A 127 -1.46 -21.41 11.24
C ARG A 127 -0.43 -20.27 11.38
N ILE A 128 -0.86 -19.07 11.02
CA ILE A 128 -0.10 -17.83 11.24
C ILE A 128 -0.66 -17.19 12.50
N GLY A 129 0.22 -16.95 13.49
CA GLY A 129 -0.14 -16.35 14.79
C GLY A 129 -0.41 -14.85 14.71
N PHE A 130 -1.24 -14.42 13.76
CA PHE A 130 -1.61 -13.04 13.52
C PHE A 130 -3.08 -12.97 13.09
N ARG A 131 -3.77 -11.93 13.55
CA ARG A 131 -5.10 -11.56 13.07
C ARG A 131 -5.04 -10.13 12.56
N ALA A 132 -5.63 -9.88 11.40
CA ALA A 132 -5.80 -8.54 10.86
C ALA A 132 -6.53 -7.59 11.83
N SER A 133 -7.40 -8.14 12.68
CA SER A 133 -8.07 -7.38 13.76
C SER A 133 -7.11 -6.83 14.81
N ASP A 134 -5.94 -7.43 14.96
CA ASP A 134 -4.96 -7.08 15.97
C ASP A 134 -3.94 -6.06 15.43
N LEU A 135 -4.03 -5.72 14.14
CA LEU A 135 -3.22 -4.69 13.53
C LEU A 135 -3.72 -3.32 13.99
N HIS A 136 -2.92 -2.65 14.81
CA HIS A 136 -3.27 -1.33 15.32
C HIS A 136 -2.97 -0.22 14.31
N ARG A 137 -1.69 0.07 14.09
CA ARG A 137 -1.23 1.20 13.25
C ARG A 137 -0.21 0.72 12.22
N ASN A 138 -0.33 1.18 10.98
CA ASN A 138 0.80 1.21 10.05
C ASN A 138 1.28 2.65 9.85
N SER A 139 2.55 2.92 10.14
CA SER A 139 3.16 4.21 9.84
C SER A 139 3.46 4.34 8.35
N LEU A 140 3.85 5.56 7.94
CA LEU A 140 4.22 5.86 6.56
C LEU A 140 5.24 4.88 5.97
N ASN A 141 6.25 4.48 6.75
CA ASN A 141 7.30 3.58 6.31
C ASN A 141 6.91 2.11 6.31
N GLN A 142 5.73 1.75 6.82
CA GLN A 142 5.30 0.35 6.94
C GLN A 142 4.22 -0.03 5.93
N VAL A 143 3.59 0.94 5.26
CA VAL A 143 2.40 0.70 4.44
C VAL A 143 2.58 1.04 2.97
N VAL A 144 2.11 0.11 2.14
CA VAL A 144 1.79 0.34 0.74
C VAL A 144 0.46 -0.34 0.43
N TYR A 145 -0.37 0.30 -0.40
CA TYR A 145 -1.73 -0.17 -0.73
C TYR A 145 -1.80 -0.84 -2.12
N CYS A 146 -0.66 -1.05 -2.76
CA CYS A 146 -0.50 -1.68 -4.08
C CYS A 146 0.86 -2.40 -4.14
N ASN A 147 1.10 -3.21 -5.17
CA ASN A 147 2.39 -3.88 -5.42
C ASN A 147 3.50 -2.93 -5.94
N TYR A 148 3.62 -1.74 -5.34
CA TYR A 148 4.55 -0.68 -5.75
C TYR A 148 5.66 -0.56 -4.73
N TRP A 149 6.58 -1.50 -4.78
CA TRP A 149 7.69 -1.59 -3.85
C TRP A 149 8.89 -2.24 -4.53
N VAL A 150 10.08 -2.00 -4.00
CA VAL A 150 11.34 -2.57 -4.46
C VAL A 150 12.02 -3.18 -3.24
N ALA A 151 12.31 -4.47 -3.28
CA ALA A 151 12.83 -5.19 -2.12
C ALA A 151 14.14 -5.91 -2.42
N LYS A 152 14.99 -6.04 -1.41
CA LYS A 152 16.21 -6.83 -1.48
C LYS A 152 15.85 -8.31 -1.69
N LYS A 153 16.68 -9.04 -2.42
CA LYS A 153 16.53 -10.49 -2.64
C LYS A 153 16.36 -11.25 -1.32
N SER A 154 17.19 -10.97 -0.30
CA SER A 154 17.04 -11.57 1.03
C SER A 154 15.68 -11.37 1.68
N PHE A 155 15.06 -10.20 1.48
CA PHE A 155 13.70 -9.92 1.95
C PHE A 155 12.68 -10.73 1.13
N LEU A 156 12.84 -10.74 -0.19
CA LEU A 156 11.95 -11.48 -1.10
C LEU A 156 11.93 -12.98 -0.83
N ASP A 157 13.06 -13.58 -0.48
CA ASP A 157 13.14 -15.00 -0.13
C ASP A 157 12.14 -15.37 0.97
N GLU A 158 12.03 -14.53 2.00
CA GLU A 158 11.12 -14.77 3.13
C GLU A 158 9.69 -14.34 2.82
N PHE A 159 9.52 -13.21 2.12
CA PHE A 159 8.19 -12.73 1.75
C PHE A 159 7.48 -13.66 0.77
N ILE A 160 8.18 -14.19 -0.23
CA ILE A 160 7.60 -15.12 -1.20
C ILE A 160 7.27 -16.46 -0.56
N LYS A 161 8.07 -16.96 0.39
CA LYS A 161 7.69 -18.13 1.22
C LYS A 161 6.38 -17.88 1.96
N PHE A 162 6.22 -16.69 2.55
CA PHE A 162 4.98 -16.29 3.21
C PHE A 162 3.79 -16.26 2.24
N LEU A 163 3.92 -15.64 1.07
CA LEU A 163 2.87 -15.61 0.05
C LEU A 163 2.51 -17.01 -0.46
N LYS A 164 3.50 -17.85 -0.81
CA LYS A 164 3.30 -19.24 -1.26
C LYS A 164 2.55 -20.06 -0.22
N LYS A 165 2.86 -19.89 1.07
CA LYS A 165 2.15 -20.57 2.16
C LYS A 165 0.67 -20.18 2.19
N LEU A 166 0.34 -18.89 2.07
CA LEU A 166 -1.04 -18.41 2.05
C LEU A 166 -1.80 -18.90 0.81
N ASP A 167 -1.20 -18.77 -0.37
CA ASP A 167 -1.82 -19.22 -1.62
C ASP A 167 -2.08 -20.73 -1.59
N HIS A 168 -1.08 -21.52 -1.18
CA HIS A 168 -1.22 -22.97 -1.05
C HIS A 168 -2.29 -23.36 -0.02
N THR A 169 -2.42 -22.59 1.08
CA THR A 169 -3.48 -22.82 2.06
C THR A 169 -4.85 -22.69 1.42
N ILE A 170 -5.09 -21.66 0.60
CA ILE A 170 -6.35 -21.48 -0.15
C ILE A 170 -6.60 -22.64 -1.12
N GLU A 171 -5.56 -23.09 -1.83
CA GLU A 171 -5.67 -24.20 -2.77
C GLU A 171 -6.08 -25.52 -2.13
N LEU A 172 -5.64 -25.77 -0.88
CA LEU A 172 -5.99 -26.98 -0.13
C LEU A 172 -7.35 -26.89 0.59
N MET A 173 -7.99 -25.73 0.62
CA MET A 173 -9.30 -25.60 1.26
C MET A 173 -10.38 -26.37 0.47
N PRO A 174 -11.39 -26.95 1.17
CA PRO A 174 -12.63 -27.39 0.55
C PRO A 174 -13.24 -26.30 -0.34
N SER A 175 -13.84 -26.69 -1.47
CA SER A 175 -14.34 -25.74 -2.49
C SER A 175 -15.28 -24.67 -1.91
N CYS A 176 -16.12 -25.01 -0.92
CA CYS A 176 -17.01 -24.05 -0.27
C CYS A 176 -16.27 -22.92 0.46
N GLN A 177 -15.08 -23.19 1.01
CA GLN A 177 -14.24 -22.22 1.70
C GLN A 177 -13.31 -21.49 0.73
N LYS A 178 -12.72 -22.23 -0.23
CA LYS A 178 -11.88 -21.66 -1.29
C LYS A 178 -12.62 -20.59 -2.11
N ASN A 179 -13.89 -20.85 -2.45
CA ASN A 179 -14.68 -19.94 -3.28
C ASN A 179 -14.87 -18.56 -2.65
N ILE A 180 -14.77 -18.42 -1.32
CA ILE A 180 -14.88 -17.12 -0.63
C ILE A 180 -13.88 -16.10 -1.19
N TYR A 181 -12.63 -16.52 -1.46
CA TYR A 181 -11.59 -15.63 -1.99
C TYR A 181 -11.82 -15.24 -3.45
N PHE A 182 -12.60 -16.03 -4.19
CA PHE A 182 -12.90 -15.82 -5.60
C PHE A 182 -14.30 -15.25 -5.83
N ASN A 183 -15.09 -15.05 -4.78
CA ASN A 183 -16.36 -14.35 -4.85
C ASN A 183 -16.14 -12.88 -5.21
N ARG A 184 -17.09 -12.33 -5.97
CA ARG A 184 -17.13 -10.91 -6.33
C ARG A 184 -17.17 -10.05 -5.06
N THR A 185 -16.39 -8.97 -5.05
CA THR A 185 -16.45 -7.93 -4.02
C THR A 185 -16.88 -6.59 -4.62
N GLU A 186 -17.13 -5.59 -3.78
CA GLU A 186 -17.42 -4.22 -4.20
C GLU A 186 -16.18 -3.57 -4.79
N TYR A 187 -16.21 -3.26 -6.09
CA TYR A 187 -15.15 -2.52 -6.76
C TYR A 187 -15.65 -1.89 -8.08
N LYS A 188 -14.90 -0.92 -8.61
CA LYS A 188 -15.26 -0.22 -9.87
C LYS A 188 -15.31 -1.13 -11.09
N VAL A 189 -14.58 -2.24 -11.05
CA VAL A 189 -14.54 -3.28 -12.09
C VAL A 189 -14.73 -4.63 -11.42
N ASP A 190 -15.17 -5.62 -12.18
CA ASP A 190 -15.32 -6.99 -11.66
C ASP A 190 -13.99 -7.49 -11.10
N ALA A 191 -14.01 -7.79 -9.80
CA ALA A 191 -12.88 -8.25 -9.03
C ALA A 191 -13.36 -9.14 -7.87
N CYS A 192 -12.54 -10.11 -7.49
CA CYS A 192 -12.75 -10.95 -6.32
C CYS A 192 -11.91 -10.48 -5.13
N PHE A 193 -12.11 -11.07 -3.96
CA PHE A 193 -11.36 -10.73 -2.75
C PHE A 193 -9.86 -11.05 -2.85
N TYR A 194 -9.47 -12.07 -3.61
CA TYR A 194 -8.10 -12.58 -3.62
C TYR A 194 -7.04 -11.49 -3.86
N PRO A 195 -7.09 -10.66 -4.92
CA PRO A 195 -6.11 -9.60 -5.12
C PRO A 195 -6.05 -8.59 -3.97
N PHE A 196 -7.20 -8.22 -3.41
CA PHE A 196 -7.29 -7.25 -2.32
C PHE A 196 -6.76 -7.81 -0.99
N VAL A 197 -6.88 -9.12 -0.77
CA VAL A 197 -6.21 -9.77 0.37
C VAL A 197 -4.70 -9.72 0.18
N PHE A 198 -4.21 -10.12 -0.99
CA PHE A 198 -2.78 -10.31 -1.19
C PHE A 198 -1.97 -9.02 -1.39
N GLU A 199 -2.56 -7.95 -1.95
CA GLU A 199 -1.86 -6.65 -2.06
C GLU A 199 -1.47 -6.04 -0.70
N ARG A 200 -2.13 -6.50 0.38
CA ARG A 200 -1.92 -6.05 1.77
C ARG A 200 -0.94 -6.94 2.54
N MET A 201 -0.51 -8.04 1.94
CA MET A 201 0.38 -9.01 2.59
C MET A 201 1.77 -8.46 2.81
N ILE A 202 2.26 -7.56 1.95
CA ILE A 202 3.57 -6.93 2.16
C ILE A 202 3.58 -6.09 3.46
N THR A 203 2.56 -5.25 3.65
CA THR A 203 2.37 -4.44 4.86
C THR A 203 2.18 -5.32 6.08
N THR A 204 1.40 -6.41 5.95
CA THR A 204 1.21 -7.38 7.04
C THR A 204 2.50 -8.10 7.40
N PHE A 205 3.29 -8.50 6.39
CA PHE A 205 4.56 -9.18 6.58
C PHE A 205 5.58 -8.27 7.29
N LEU A 206 5.66 -7.00 6.90
CA LEU A 206 6.50 -6.00 7.59
C LEU A 206 6.07 -5.80 9.04
N PHE A 207 4.77 -5.82 9.32
CA PHE A 207 4.27 -5.74 10.69
C PHE A 207 4.65 -6.98 11.50
N ILE A 208 4.54 -8.19 10.96
CA ILE A 208 4.89 -9.43 11.69
C ILE A 208 6.42 -9.54 11.86
N ASN A 209 7.21 -9.01 10.93
CA ASN A 209 8.65 -9.16 10.86
C ASN A 209 9.37 -7.82 11.02
N HIS A 210 9.28 -7.24 12.22
CA HIS A 210 9.83 -5.93 12.58
C HIS A 210 11.36 -5.79 12.38
N GLN A 211 12.08 -6.88 12.16
CA GLN A 211 13.51 -6.83 11.86
C GLN A 211 13.83 -6.20 10.50
N TYR A 212 12.87 -6.22 9.56
CA TYR A 212 13.08 -5.64 8.24
C TYR A 212 12.86 -4.14 8.26
N LYS A 213 13.81 -3.42 7.67
CA LYS A 213 13.78 -1.97 7.56
C LYS A 213 13.13 -1.56 6.24
N SER A 214 12.22 -0.62 6.32
CA SER A 214 11.47 -0.13 5.18
C SER A 214 11.47 1.38 5.14
N LEU A 215 11.50 1.93 3.93
CA LEU A 215 11.46 3.37 3.70
C LEU A 215 10.47 3.72 2.59
N SER A 216 9.59 4.68 2.86
CA SER A 216 8.63 5.17 1.88
C SER A 216 9.17 6.35 1.09
N TYR A 217 8.92 6.35 -0.22
CA TYR A 217 9.17 7.50 -1.07
C TYR A 217 8.17 8.63 -0.75
N ILE A 218 8.71 9.83 -0.50
CA ILE A 218 7.92 11.03 -0.25
C ILE A 218 7.83 11.82 -1.54
N TYR A 219 6.61 11.96 -2.05
CA TYR A 219 6.36 12.65 -3.30
C TYR A 219 6.52 14.17 -3.15
N ASP A 220 7.08 14.81 -4.17
CA ASP A 220 7.09 16.25 -4.32
C ASP A 220 5.84 16.74 -5.07
N ARG A 221 5.77 18.03 -5.41
CA ARG A 221 4.62 18.62 -6.11
C ARG A 221 4.51 18.19 -7.58
N ASN A 222 5.53 17.55 -8.15
CA ASN A 222 5.54 17.04 -9.52
C ASN A 222 4.92 15.64 -9.62
N PHE A 223 4.47 15.08 -8.49
CA PHE A 223 3.72 13.83 -8.43
C PHE A 223 2.50 13.83 -9.37
N ASN A 224 2.39 12.82 -10.23
CA ASN A 224 1.23 12.68 -11.13
C ASN A 224 -0.11 12.62 -10.37
N GLY A 225 -0.12 12.03 -9.18
CA GLY A 225 -1.30 11.99 -8.31
C GLY A 225 -1.64 13.32 -7.62
N TYR A 226 -0.83 14.37 -7.75
CA TYR A 226 -1.04 15.68 -7.10
C TYR A 226 -2.43 16.28 -7.36
N ASN A 227 -2.93 16.11 -8.58
CA ASN A 227 -4.24 16.62 -8.99
C ASN A 227 -5.42 15.83 -8.41
N THR A 228 -5.18 14.58 -7.97
CA THR A 228 -6.20 13.77 -7.30
C THR A 228 -6.42 14.17 -5.84
N LEU A 229 -5.41 14.78 -5.22
CA LEU A 229 -5.50 15.33 -3.87
C LEU A 229 -6.36 16.59 -3.85
N ASN A 230 -7.24 16.71 -2.88
CA ASN A 230 -8.01 17.93 -2.67
C ASN A 230 -7.13 19.03 -2.02
N ARG A 231 -7.64 20.27 -1.95
CA ARG A 231 -6.87 21.43 -1.46
C ARG A 231 -6.33 21.26 -0.04
N ILE A 232 -7.08 20.61 0.86
CA ILE A 232 -6.63 20.41 2.24
C ILE A 232 -5.61 19.27 2.35
N GLU A 233 -5.83 18.18 1.62
CA GLU A 233 -4.87 17.07 1.53
C GLU A 233 -3.52 17.55 1.00
N ARG A 234 -3.53 18.37 -0.07
CA ARG A 234 -2.31 19.00 -0.59
C ARG A 234 -1.62 19.88 0.45
N LYS A 235 -2.39 20.70 1.17
CA LYS A 235 -1.83 21.57 2.20
C LYS A 235 -1.21 20.77 3.35
N PHE A 236 -1.86 19.68 3.76
CA PHE A 236 -1.32 18.80 4.79
C PHE A 236 -0.04 18.10 4.31
N TYR A 237 -0.13 17.36 3.19
CA TYR A 237 0.94 16.48 2.71
C TYR A 237 2.22 17.24 2.35
N TYR A 238 2.09 18.37 1.65
CA TYR A 238 3.23 19.20 1.24
C TYR A 238 3.57 20.30 2.25
N GLY A 239 2.90 20.33 3.40
CA GLY A 239 3.09 21.33 4.44
C GLY A 239 3.83 20.81 5.66
N GLU A 240 4.06 21.70 6.62
CA GLU A 240 4.70 21.37 7.90
C GLU A 240 3.82 20.44 8.76
N SER A 241 2.49 20.48 8.58
CA SER A 241 1.54 19.62 9.27
C SER A 241 1.88 18.12 9.15
N ARG A 242 2.19 17.64 7.93
CA ARG A 242 2.62 16.24 7.74
C ARG A 242 3.91 15.96 8.51
N LYS A 243 4.92 16.82 8.38
CA LYS A 243 6.21 16.60 9.04
C LYS A 243 6.09 16.54 10.57
N ILE A 244 5.24 17.41 11.14
CA ILE A 244 4.94 17.42 12.57
C ILE A 244 4.26 16.10 12.96
N PHE A 245 3.28 15.64 12.17
CA PHE A 245 2.61 14.36 12.41
C PHE A 245 3.58 13.17 12.30
N ASP A 246 4.34 13.07 11.20
CA ASP A 246 5.29 11.98 10.97
C ASP A 246 6.34 11.92 12.10
N LEU A 247 6.89 13.07 12.52
CA LEU A 247 7.85 13.15 13.62
C LEU A 247 7.21 12.76 14.96
N TRP A 248 6.01 13.25 15.25
CA TRP A 248 5.31 12.90 16.48
C TRP A 248 4.98 11.41 16.55
N GLU A 249 4.45 10.84 15.46
CA GLU A 249 4.13 9.41 15.36
C GLU A 249 5.38 8.56 15.58
N SER A 250 6.52 8.92 14.97
CA SER A 250 7.79 8.20 15.15
C SER A 250 8.32 8.21 16.58
N ASN A 251 7.98 9.24 17.37
CA ASN A 251 8.40 9.35 18.77
C ASN A 251 7.38 8.73 19.75
N ASN A 252 6.15 8.46 19.31
CA ASN A 252 5.03 8.05 20.14
C ASN A 252 4.62 6.59 19.89
N GLU A 253 5.59 5.68 19.75
CA GLU A 253 5.37 4.25 19.43
C GLU A 253 4.45 3.50 20.41
N ARG A 254 4.05 4.11 21.54
CA ARG A 254 3.26 3.45 22.60
C ARG A 254 1.85 4.02 22.81
N GLY A 255 1.50 5.13 22.16
CA GLY A 255 0.20 5.80 22.30
C GLY A 255 -0.82 5.45 21.22
N VAL A 256 -1.11 4.16 20.96
CA VAL A 256 -2.02 3.74 19.87
C VAL A 256 -3.37 4.45 19.92
N GLU A 257 -3.97 4.59 21.11
CA GLU A 257 -5.24 5.29 21.31
C GLU A 257 -5.13 6.78 20.95
N GLU A 258 -3.99 7.40 21.21
CA GLU A 258 -3.73 8.79 20.89
C GLU A 258 -3.55 8.97 19.38
N ILE A 259 -2.82 8.06 18.72
CA ILE A 259 -2.69 8.01 17.26
C ILE A 259 -4.08 7.86 16.62
N GLU A 260 -4.89 6.94 17.14
CA GLU A 260 -6.27 6.75 16.67
C GLU A 260 -7.12 8.01 16.81
N ARG A 261 -7.04 8.69 17.95
CA ARG A 261 -7.72 9.97 18.16
C ARG A 261 -7.31 11.00 17.10
N ILE A 262 -6.01 11.16 16.85
CA ILE A 262 -5.51 12.17 15.91
C ILE A 262 -5.83 11.78 14.46
N VAL A 263 -5.67 10.52 14.06
CA VAL A 263 -6.05 10.03 12.72
C VAL A 263 -7.55 10.23 12.48
N ASN A 264 -8.40 9.97 13.47
CA ASN A 264 -9.83 10.25 13.37
C ASN A 264 -10.15 11.74 13.21
N ILE A 265 -9.43 12.63 13.91
CA ILE A 265 -9.55 14.08 13.72
C ILE A 265 -9.14 14.46 12.29
N LEU A 266 -7.99 13.99 11.81
CA LEU A 266 -7.48 14.26 10.47
C LEU A 266 -8.44 13.76 9.39
N SER A 267 -8.93 12.52 9.51
CA SER A 267 -9.90 11.91 8.60
C SER A 267 -11.18 12.76 8.50
N ASN A 268 -11.73 13.22 9.63
CA ASN A 268 -12.89 14.13 9.64
C ASN A 268 -12.58 15.51 9.06
N VAL A 269 -11.34 15.99 9.20
CA VAL A 269 -10.89 17.27 8.63
C VAL A 269 -10.78 17.19 7.11
N PHE A 270 -10.22 16.09 6.58
CA PHE A 270 -10.09 15.84 5.15
C PHE A 270 -11.45 15.52 4.49
N GLN A 271 -12.29 14.74 5.17
CA GLN A 271 -13.60 14.29 4.68
C GLN A 271 -14.70 14.51 5.75
N PRO A 272 -15.22 15.73 5.90
CA PRO A 272 -16.24 16.03 6.90
C PRO A 272 -17.53 15.21 6.69
N LYS A 273 -17.89 14.40 7.68
CA LYS A 273 -19.12 13.59 7.71
C LYS A 273 -20.33 14.45 8.11
N ILE A 274 -20.86 15.25 7.18
CA ILE A 274 -22.05 16.10 7.39
C ILE A 274 -23.23 15.51 6.63
N TYR A 275 -24.26 15.05 7.36
CA TYR A 275 -25.48 14.49 6.79
C TYR A 275 -26.66 15.44 7.01
N VAL A 276 -26.79 16.42 6.11
CA VAL A 276 -27.95 17.32 6.08
C VAL A 276 -28.59 17.23 4.69
N PRO A 277 -29.88 16.82 4.58
CA PRO A 277 -30.59 16.80 3.30
C PRO A 277 -30.54 18.15 2.60
N TYR A 278 -30.41 18.15 1.27
CA TYR A 278 -30.44 19.33 0.37
C TYR A 278 -29.31 20.36 0.51
N VAL A 279 -28.76 20.61 1.71
CA VAL A 279 -27.67 21.59 1.95
C VAL A 279 -26.34 20.96 2.35
N GLY A 280 -26.29 19.67 2.65
CA GLY A 280 -25.10 18.98 3.14
C GLY A 280 -23.89 19.09 2.22
N LYS A 281 -24.08 19.11 0.89
CA LYS A 281 -22.98 19.28 -0.06
C LYS A 281 -22.33 20.67 0.03
N LEU A 282 -23.14 21.72 0.13
CA LEU A 282 -22.66 23.09 0.28
C LEU A 282 -21.91 23.26 1.61
N LEU A 283 -22.51 22.79 2.70
CA LEU A 283 -21.90 22.82 4.03
C LEU A 283 -20.57 22.07 4.07
N ARG A 284 -20.49 20.86 3.48
CA ARG A 284 -19.22 20.12 3.35
C ARG A 284 -18.17 20.91 2.60
N SER A 285 -18.54 21.58 1.51
CA SER A 285 -17.60 22.42 0.74
C SER A 285 -17.08 23.62 1.54
N LEU A 286 -17.98 24.29 2.28
CA LEU A 286 -17.61 25.39 3.18
C LEU A 286 -16.67 24.94 4.29
N VAL A 287 -17.02 23.83 4.97
CA VAL A 287 -16.18 23.27 6.04
C VAL A 287 -14.81 22.84 5.51
N LYS A 288 -14.74 22.18 4.35
CA LYS A 288 -13.45 21.86 3.72
C LYS A 288 -12.62 23.10 3.44
N THR A 289 -13.25 24.18 2.96
CA THR A 289 -12.56 25.45 2.70
C THR A 289 -12.02 26.09 3.99
N LEU A 290 -12.81 26.09 5.07
CA LEU A 290 -12.37 26.57 6.38
C LEU A 290 -11.23 25.71 6.93
N ASN A 291 -11.33 24.39 6.80
CA ASN A 291 -10.33 23.45 7.29
C ASN A 291 -8.97 23.64 6.60
N VAL A 292 -8.92 24.09 5.33
CA VAL A 292 -7.65 24.47 4.68
C VAL A 292 -6.90 25.52 5.50
N TYR A 293 -7.58 26.50 6.08
CA TYR A 293 -6.91 27.53 6.89
C TYR A 293 -6.53 27.02 8.29
N ARG A 294 -7.30 26.07 8.83
CA ARG A 294 -7.15 25.57 10.21
C ARG A 294 -6.22 24.38 10.39
N ILE A 295 -5.92 23.62 9.33
CA ILE A 295 -5.21 22.33 9.43
C ILE A 295 -3.92 22.41 10.26
N ASP A 296 -3.11 23.44 10.06
CA ASP A 296 -1.84 23.57 10.78
C ASP A 296 -2.03 23.82 12.28
N ASN A 297 -3.06 24.57 12.65
CA ASN A 297 -3.41 24.78 14.06
C ASN A 297 -4.00 23.50 14.65
N ILE A 298 -4.89 22.82 13.93
CA ILE A 298 -5.49 21.55 14.37
C ILE A 298 -4.40 20.53 14.68
N VAL A 299 -3.44 20.35 13.78
CA VAL A 299 -2.32 19.42 13.98
C VAL A 299 -1.50 19.85 15.21
N LYS A 300 -1.07 21.12 15.29
CA LYS A 300 -0.25 21.61 16.41
C LYS A 300 -0.95 21.54 17.77
N GLU A 301 -2.24 21.83 17.84
CA GLU A 301 -3.04 21.79 19.07
C GLU A 301 -3.27 20.36 19.56
N ASN A 302 -3.38 19.40 18.64
CA ASN A 302 -3.69 18.01 18.99
C ASN A 302 -2.48 17.13 19.21
N ILE A 303 -1.32 17.51 18.64
CA ILE A 303 -0.03 16.83 18.81
C ILE A 303 0.78 17.41 19.98
N LYS A 304 0.33 18.53 20.56
CA LYS A 304 0.86 19.07 21.81
C LYS A 304 0.00 18.64 23.01
N SER A 305 0.32 17.49 23.55
CA SER A 305 0.07 17.09 24.94
C SER A 305 1.18 16.14 25.36
#